data_AF-A0A955U670-F1
#
_entry.id   AF-A0A955U670-F1
#
_cell.length_a   1.000
_cell.length_b   1.000
_cell.length_c   1.000
_cell.angle_alpha   90.00
_cell.angle_beta   90.00
_cell.angle_gamma   90.00
#
_symmetry.space_group_name_H-M   'P 1'
#
loop_
_entity.id
_entity.type
_entity.pdbx_description
1 polymer ?
#
loop_
_entity_poly.entity_id
_entity_poly.type
_entity_poly.pdbx_seq_one_letter_code
_entity_poly.pdbx_strand_id
1 'polypeptide(L)'
;MGRAVFLWCGWVAMAGCHNPCQSVCSRMKNYAEDCGIQVPDADLKACYERQKKIDHDDAKACREYGDPAAIENQWSCEDLEVYWSPSTS
;
A
#
# COMPACT_ATOMS: atom_id res chain seq x y z
N MET A 1 10.52 49.82 -0.37
CA MET A 1 10.69 49.14 -1.68
C MET A 1 11.74 48.06 -1.49
N GLY A 2 11.54 46.75 -1.59
CA GLY A 2 10.37 45.92 -1.82
C GLY A 2 10.61 44.56 -1.13
N ARG A 3 9.53 43.91 -0.69
CA ARG A 3 9.55 42.56 -0.08
C ARG A 3 9.69 41.54 -1.20
N ALA A 4 10.82 40.85 -1.29
CA ALA A 4 10.94 39.65 -2.10
C ALA A 4 10.54 38.45 -1.23
N VAL A 5 9.25 38.13 -1.22
CA VAL A 5 8.74 36.82 -0.77
C VAL A 5 9.11 35.84 -1.88
N PHE A 6 10.32 35.29 -1.82
CA PHE A 6 10.71 34.18 -2.68
C PHE A 6 9.94 32.94 -2.22
N LEU A 7 8.80 32.74 -2.91
CA LEU A 7 8.19 31.45 -3.20
C LEU A 7 9.26 30.39 -3.44
N TRP A 8 9.59 29.63 -2.40
CA TRP A 8 10.40 28.41 -2.49
C TRP A 8 9.62 27.23 -1.91
N CYS A 9 8.35 27.09 -2.35
CA CYS A 9 7.62 25.81 -2.34
C CYS A 9 7.67 25.19 -3.74
N GLY A 10 8.83 25.23 -4.39
CA GLY A 10 9.10 24.56 -5.65
C GLY A 10 10.22 23.55 -5.42
N TRP A 11 9.92 22.26 -5.58
CA TRP A 11 10.77 21.09 -5.31
C TRP A 11 11.04 20.79 -3.83
N VAL A 12 10.15 20.07 -3.14
CA VAL A 12 10.48 18.89 -2.32
C VAL A 12 9.16 18.13 -2.08
N ALA A 13 9.16 16.83 -2.38
CA ALA A 13 8.20 15.83 -1.94
C ALA A 13 6.74 15.92 -2.46
N MET A 14 6.53 15.48 -3.70
CA MET A 14 5.38 14.59 -4.00
C MET A 14 5.64 13.17 -3.47
N ALA A 15 6.29 13.03 -2.30
CA ALA A 15 6.13 11.83 -1.52
C ALA A 15 4.74 11.97 -0.91
N GLY A 16 3.72 11.50 -1.64
CA GLY A 16 2.41 11.31 -1.06
C GLY A 16 2.62 10.63 0.29
N CYS A 17 1.99 11.15 1.34
CA CYS A 17 2.06 10.58 2.68
C CYS A 17 1.50 9.16 2.64
N HIS A 18 2.30 8.20 2.19
CA HIS A 18 1.93 6.80 2.06
C HIS A 18 2.07 6.20 3.44
N ASN A 19 0.94 5.97 4.09
CA ASN A 19 0.91 5.33 5.41
C ASN A 19 1.60 3.95 5.28
N PRO A 20 2.41 3.48 6.25
CA PRO A 20 2.95 2.11 6.25
C PRO A 20 1.91 1.04 5.88
N CYS A 21 0.65 1.18 6.29
CA CYS A 21 -0.43 0.28 5.88
C CYS A 21 -0.73 0.28 4.38
N GLN A 22 -0.62 1.43 3.72
CA GLN A 22 -0.79 1.49 2.27
C GLN A 22 0.36 0.78 1.56
N SER A 23 1.58 0.78 2.13
CA SER A 23 2.70 0.06 1.51
C SER A 23 2.50 -1.46 1.45
N VAL A 24 1.71 -2.02 2.38
CA VAL A 24 1.35 -3.45 2.42
C VAL A 24 0.60 -3.85 1.15
N CYS A 25 -0.34 -3.02 0.66
CA CYS A 25 -1.07 -3.30 -0.56
C CYS A 25 -0.14 -3.46 -1.78
N SER A 26 0.85 -2.57 -1.93
CA SER A 26 1.82 -2.66 -3.03
C SER A 26 2.69 -3.91 -2.90
N ARG A 27 3.10 -4.25 -1.67
CA ARG A 27 3.94 -5.42 -1.39
C ARG A 27 3.19 -6.74 -1.67
N MET A 28 1.96 -6.85 -1.19
CA MET A 28 1.08 -8.00 -1.47
C MET A 28 0.80 -8.14 -2.96
N LYS A 29 0.61 -7.03 -3.67
CA LYS A 29 0.42 -7.02 -5.13
C LYS A 29 1.64 -7.53 -5.87
N ASN A 30 2.84 -7.07 -5.50
CA ASN A 30 4.08 -7.56 -6.10
C ASN A 30 4.28 -9.05 -5.84
N TYR A 31 4.03 -9.52 -4.60
CA TYR A 31 4.15 -10.93 -4.28
C TYR A 31 3.10 -11.78 -5.03
N ALA A 32 1.88 -11.27 -5.21
CA ALA A 32 0.87 -11.93 -6.04
C ALA A 32 1.31 -12.03 -7.51
N GLU A 33 1.93 -10.98 -8.06
CA GLU A 33 2.49 -11.02 -9.42
C GLU A 33 3.65 -12.03 -9.54
N ASP A 34 4.49 -12.17 -8.51
CA ASP A 34 5.54 -13.20 -8.45
C ASP A 34 4.95 -14.63 -8.42
N CYS A 35 3.77 -14.79 -7.80
CA CYS A 35 2.98 -16.02 -7.86
C CYS A 35 2.24 -16.23 -9.20
N GLY A 36 2.30 -15.27 -10.13
CA GLY A 36 1.61 -15.33 -11.43
C GLY A 36 0.16 -14.83 -11.41
N ILE A 37 -0.27 -14.18 -10.33
CA ILE A 37 -1.63 -13.64 -10.15
C ILE A 37 -1.65 -12.19 -10.64
N GLN A 38 -2.55 -11.87 -11.56
CA GLN A 38 -2.77 -10.48 -11.98
C GLN A 38 -3.72 -9.78 -11.01
N VAL A 39 -3.22 -8.71 -10.39
CA VAL A 39 -4.02 -7.85 -9.52
C VAL A 39 -4.47 -6.61 -10.30
N PRO A 40 -5.78 -6.42 -10.55
CA PRO A 40 -6.29 -5.23 -11.21
C PRO A 40 -5.99 -3.96 -10.41
N ASP A 41 -5.68 -2.86 -11.11
CA ASP A 41 -5.47 -1.55 -10.47
C ASP A 41 -6.67 -1.10 -9.62
N ALA A 42 -7.88 -1.53 -9.99
CA ALA A 42 -9.10 -1.28 -9.23
C ALA A 42 -9.07 -1.93 -7.85
N ASP A 43 -8.60 -3.17 -7.75
CA ASP A 43 -8.50 -3.91 -6.48
C ASP A 43 -7.35 -3.40 -5.62
N LEU A 44 -6.23 -3.04 -6.27
CA LEU A 44 -5.11 -2.37 -5.59
C LEU A 44 -5.56 -1.01 -5.01
N LYS A 45 -6.32 -0.23 -5.77
CA LYS A 45 -6.91 1.02 -5.29
C LYS A 45 -7.90 0.79 -4.16
N ALA A 46 -8.75 -0.22 -4.26
CA ALA A 46 -9.67 -0.59 -3.18
C ALA A 46 -8.89 -0.97 -1.90
N CYS A 47 -7.77 -1.68 -2.03
CA CYS A 47 -6.87 -1.96 -0.92
C CYS A 47 -6.38 -0.65 -0.27
N TYR A 48 -5.82 0.29 -1.05
CA TYR A 48 -5.34 1.57 -0.50
C TYR A 48 -6.44 2.37 0.21
N GLU A 49 -7.67 2.41 -0.33
CA GLU A 49 -8.79 3.11 0.30
C GLU A 49 -9.25 2.45 1.60
N ARG A 50 -9.18 1.11 1.70
CA ARG A 50 -9.40 0.40 2.97
C ARG A 50 -8.33 0.77 4.00
N GLN A 51 -7.05 0.73 3.60
CA GLN A 51 -5.92 1.04 4.46
C GLN A 51 -5.85 2.52 4.89
N LYS A 52 -6.51 3.42 4.15
CA LYS A 52 -6.59 4.85 4.50
C LYS A 52 -7.46 5.14 5.71
N LYS A 53 -8.42 4.26 6.02
CA LYS A 53 -9.39 4.41 7.13
C LYS A 53 -9.01 3.66 8.39
N ILE A 54 -7.81 3.07 8.41
CA ILE A 54 -7.36 2.21 9.49
C ILE A 54 -6.93 3.03 10.73
N ASP A 55 -7.24 2.49 11.91
CA ASP A 55 -6.94 3.10 13.21
C ASP A 55 -5.44 3.04 13.54
N HIS A 56 -5.01 3.79 14.54
CA HIS A 56 -3.60 3.94 14.89
C HIS A 56 -2.96 2.64 15.41
N ASP A 57 -3.74 1.76 16.03
CA ASP A 57 -3.24 0.45 16.52
C ASP A 57 -2.92 -0.51 15.37
N ASP A 58 -3.76 -0.54 14.34
CA ASP A 58 -3.53 -1.32 13.12
C ASP A 58 -2.35 -0.75 12.31
N ALA A 59 -2.11 0.56 12.38
CA ALA A 59 -0.92 1.18 11.77
C ALA A 59 0.40 0.64 12.35
N LYS A 60 0.40 0.24 13.63
CA LYS A 60 1.54 -0.44 14.25
C LYS A 60 1.69 -1.86 13.68
N ALA A 61 0.59 -2.61 13.55
CA ALA A 61 0.62 -3.94 12.94
C ALA A 61 1.16 -3.90 11.49
N CYS A 62 0.76 -2.90 10.70
CA CYS A 62 1.31 -2.70 9.36
C CYS A 62 2.81 -2.38 9.35
N ARG A 63 3.35 -1.73 10.39
CA ARG A 63 4.81 -1.51 10.51
C ARG A 63 5.56 -2.77 10.91
N GLU A 64 4.97 -3.58 11.78
CA GLU A 64 5.63 -4.78 12.33
C GLU A 64 5.52 -6.00 11.41
N TYR A 65 4.38 -6.14 10.71
CA TYR A 65 4.07 -7.31 9.89
C TYR A 65 3.86 -7.00 8.40
N GLY A 66 3.91 -5.72 8.02
CA GLY A 66 3.76 -5.31 6.63
C GLY A 66 5.03 -5.44 5.81
N ASP A 67 6.16 -5.86 6.39
CA ASP A 67 7.42 -6.04 5.67
C ASP A 67 7.37 -7.19 4.67
N PRO A 68 8.09 -7.09 3.52
CA PRO A 68 8.02 -8.10 2.47
C PRO A 68 8.28 -9.52 2.98
N ALA A 69 9.31 -9.70 3.81
CA ALA A 69 9.62 -10.98 4.42
C ALA A 69 8.51 -11.48 5.37
N ALA A 70 7.82 -10.58 6.08
CA ALA A 70 6.71 -10.98 6.94
C ALA A 70 5.49 -11.39 6.10
N ILE A 71 5.21 -10.67 5.01
CA ILE A 71 4.16 -11.02 4.06
C ILE A 71 4.44 -12.39 3.44
N GLU A 72 5.65 -12.63 2.92
CA GLU A 72 6.04 -13.92 2.31
C GLU A 72 6.01 -15.10 3.31
N ASN A 73 6.30 -14.86 4.59
CA ASN A 73 6.22 -15.91 5.61
C ASN A 73 4.81 -16.19 6.12
N GLN A 74 3.89 -15.21 6.03
CA GLN A 74 2.53 -15.34 6.55
C GLN A 74 1.49 -15.65 5.48
N TRP A 75 1.77 -15.31 4.22
CA TRP A 75 0.87 -15.49 3.09
C TRP A 75 1.47 -16.46 2.10
N SER A 76 0.67 -17.44 1.69
CA SER A 76 0.98 -18.28 0.54
C SER A 76 0.45 -17.67 -0.76
N CYS A 77 0.92 -18.17 -1.90
CA CYS A 77 0.36 -17.82 -3.21
C CYS A 77 -1.14 -18.18 -3.28
N GLU A 78 -1.58 -19.28 -2.66
CA GLU A 78 -3.00 -19.65 -2.59
C GLU A 78 -3.82 -18.63 -1.79
N ASP A 79 -3.29 -18.14 -0.66
CA ASP A 79 -3.96 -17.11 0.13
C ASP A 79 -4.10 -15.81 -0.65
N LEU A 80 -3.06 -15.44 -1.42
CA LEU A 80 -3.10 -14.27 -2.29
C LEU A 80 -4.07 -14.43 -3.45
N GLU A 81 -4.16 -15.62 -4.03
CA GLU A 81 -5.14 -15.91 -5.08
C GLU A 81 -6.56 -15.75 -4.54
N VAL A 82 -6.86 -16.29 -3.36
CA VAL A 82 -8.17 -16.13 -2.71
C VAL A 82 -8.44 -14.68 -2.35
N TYR A 83 -7.43 -13.96 -1.84
CA TYR A 83 -7.57 -12.55 -1.43
C TYR A 83 -7.83 -11.60 -2.61
N TRP A 84 -7.12 -11.81 -3.72
CA TRP A 84 -7.22 -10.98 -4.92
C TRP A 84 -8.25 -11.48 -5.94
N SER A 85 -8.74 -12.71 -5.79
CA SER A 85 -9.83 -13.21 -6.61
C SER A 85 -11.07 -12.36 -6.34
N PRO A 86 -11.63 -11.69 -7.37
CA PRO A 86 -12.93 -11.08 -7.22
C PRO A 86 -13.90 -12.24 -7.00
N SER A 87 -14.32 -12.46 -5.76
CA SER A 87 -15.40 -13.38 -5.47
C SER A 87 -16.61 -12.89 -6.28
N THR A 88 -16.87 -13.58 -7.39
CA THR A 88 -18.09 -13.42 -8.18
C THR A 88 -19.26 -13.59 -7.22
N SER A 89 -19.82 -12.47 -6.79
CA SER A 89 -21.15 -12.36 -6.17
C SER A 89 -22.06 -11.67 -7.16
#